data_AF-A0A508SUL0-F1
#
_entry.id   AF-A0A508SUL0-F1
#
_cell.length_a   1.000
_cell.length_b   1.000
_cell.length_c   1.000
_cell.angle_alpha   90.00
_cell.angle_beta   90.00
_cell.angle_gamma   90.00
#
_symmetry.space_group_name_H-M   'P 1'
#
loop_
_entity.id
_entity.type
_entity.pdbx_description
1 polymer ?
#
loop_
_entity_poly.entity_id
_entity_poly.type
_entity_poly.pdbx_seq_one_letter_code
_entity_poly.pdbx_strand_id
1 'polypeptide(L)'
;MASLSRIRIPLMALALTVGCYVVVSAVVRTTALDRAAFPSDAAKISSPWDGKVPFLSEVLSPFKSELESNHALIVALQAIEAGRKKPTTVQSAQYTDAIRRVRQMLSISPYNPELWLALALLQAQRDPHDPIVFEALKMAYFTAPNDTRFVPVRLDVAGRFDLLADPDIKDLARNDIRLIMTRRPELKPAIVSAFRRASDRGKAFLQDAVQSIDPAFVPMLRG
;
A
#
# COMPACT_ATOMS: atom_id res chain seq x y z
N MET A 1 51.04 31.16 -16.33
CA MET A 1 49.79 31.35 -15.55
C MET A 1 48.56 30.83 -16.33
N ALA A 2 48.51 29.55 -16.73
CA ALA A 2 47.43 29.00 -17.58
C ALA A 2 46.74 27.74 -17.00
N SER A 3 47.00 27.41 -15.73
CA SER A 3 46.52 26.17 -15.08
C SER A 3 45.20 26.34 -14.31
N LEU A 4 44.94 27.53 -13.76
CA LEU A 4 43.79 27.78 -12.87
C LEU A 4 42.42 27.85 -13.58
N SER A 5 42.37 28.15 -14.89
CA SER A 5 41.12 28.26 -15.64
C SER A 5 40.55 26.90 -16.07
N ARG A 6 41.39 25.87 -16.24
CA ARG A 6 40.95 24.52 -16.66
C ARG A 6 40.19 23.76 -15.58
N ILE A 7 40.41 24.09 -14.30
CA ILE A 7 39.74 23.44 -13.15
C ILE A 7 38.42 24.15 -12.80
N ARG A 8 38.29 25.44 -13.10
CA ARG A 8 37.09 26.22 -12.76
C ARG A 8 35.84 25.82 -13.54
N ILE A 9 36.02 25.47 -14.82
CA ILE A 9 34.91 25.07 -15.71
C ILE A 9 34.25 23.76 -15.25
N PRO A 10 34.98 22.64 -14.99
CA PRO A 10 34.36 21.42 -14.50
C PRO A 10 33.79 21.59 -13.09
N LEU A 11 34.41 22.42 -12.23
CA LEU A 11 33.90 22.70 -10.88
C LEU A 11 32.57 23.47 -10.91
N MET A 12 32.44 24.46 -11.79
CA MET A 12 31.18 25.19 -11.99
C MET A 12 30.09 24.31 -12.59
N ALA A 13 30.44 23.45 -13.56
CA ALA A 13 29.49 22.48 -14.11
C ALA A 13 29.00 21.50 -13.04
N LEU A 14 29.90 20.99 -12.18
CA LEU A 14 29.53 20.15 -11.04
C LEU A 14 28.60 20.89 -10.08
N ALA A 15 28.94 22.12 -9.68
CA ALA A 15 28.11 22.93 -8.78
C ALA A 15 26.71 23.22 -9.37
N LEU A 16 26.61 23.45 -10.68
CA LEU A 16 25.34 23.62 -11.39
C LEU A 16 24.52 22.32 -11.40
N THR A 17 25.14 21.17 -11.64
CA THR A 17 24.43 19.87 -11.60
C THR A 17 23.94 19.53 -10.20
N VAL A 18 24.76 19.75 -9.17
CA VAL A 18 24.38 19.52 -7.76
C VAL A 18 23.31 20.52 -7.33
N GLY A 19 23.44 21.80 -7.68
CA GLY A 19 22.44 22.82 -7.40
C GLY A 19 21.10 22.53 -8.08
N CYS A 20 21.12 22.14 -9.36
CA CYS A 20 19.94 21.74 -10.11
C CYS A 20 19.30 20.47 -9.49
N TYR A 21 20.11 19.50 -9.06
CA TYR A 21 19.64 18.31 -8.35
C TYR A 21 18.94 18.64 -7.02
N VAL A 22 19.51 19.56 -6.23
CA VAL A 22 18.92 19.99 -4.94
C VAL A 22 17.61 20.74 -5.18
N VAL A 23 17.55 21.62 -6.18
CA VAL A 23 16.32 22.36 -6.52
C VAL A 23 15.24 21.41 -7.04
N VAL A 24 15.57 20.48 -7.94
CA VAL A 24 14.62 19.47 -8.43
C VAL A 24 14.16 18.56 -7.28
N SER A 25 15.06 18.16 -6.38
CA SER A 25 14.69 17.34 -5.22
C SER A 25 13.83 18.11 -4.22
N ALA A 26 14.11 19.40 -3.99
CA ALA A 26 13.31 20.25 -3.12
C ALA A 26 11.94 20.52 -3.71
N VAL A 27 11.87 20.80 -5.02
CA VAL A 27 10.60 20.94 -5.75
C VAL A 27 9.84 19.63 -5.73
N VAL A 28 10.44 18.48 -6.04
CA VAL A 28 9.78 17.16 -5.92
C VAL A 28 9.34 16.87 -4.49
N ARG A 29 10.02 17.38 -3.47
CA ARG A 29 9.60 17.20 -2.07
C ARG A 29 8.46 18.13 -1.67
N THR A 30 8.35 19.33 -2.28
CA THR A 30 7.26 20.28 -2.04
C THR A 30 6.07 20.07 -2.98
N THR A 31 6.29 19.49 -4.16
CA THR A 31 5.31 19.08 -5.17
C THR A 31 5.14 17.57 -5.23
N ALA A 32 5.67 16.83 -4.25
CA ALA A 32 5.17 15.52 -3.85
C ALA A 32 3.75 15.72 -3.32
N LEU A 33 2.86 16.02 -4.28
CA LEU A 33 1.46 15.70 -4.34
C LEU A 33 1.22 14.53 -3.38
N ASP A 34 0.42 14.77 -2.35
CA ASP A 34 0.01 13.81 -1.32
C ASP A 34 0.19 12.36 -1.82
N ARG A 35 1.29 11.73 -1.38
CA ARG A 35 1.59 10.35 -1.77
C ARG A 35 0.37 9.51 -1.43
N ALA A 36 -0.16 8.79 -2.40
CA ALA A 36 -1.29 7.92 -2.15
C ALA A 36 -0.88 6.92 -1.07
N ALA A 37 -1.65 6.88 0.01
CA ALA A 37 -1.38 6.05 1.16
C ALA A 37 -2.64 5.29 1.53
N PHE A 38 -2.46 4.09 2.06
CA PHE A 38 -3.55 3.36 2.65
C PHE A 38 -4.02 4.07 3.94
N PRO A 39 -5.34 4.15 4.16
CA PRO A 39 -5.88 4.76 5.37
C PRO A 39 -5.61 3.88 6.59
N SER A 40 -5.60 4.50 7.77
CA SER A 40 -5.54 3.81 9.06
C SER A 40 -6.78 2.94 9.36
N ASP A 41 -7.86 3.13 8.60
CA ASP A 41 -9.06 2.31 8.64
C ASP A 41 -9.36 1.78 7.23
N ALA A 42 -9.26 0.47 7.04
CA ALA A 42 -9.48 -0.18 5.75
C ALA A 42 -10.90 0.01 5.20
N ALA A 43 -11.88 0.36 6.05
CA ALA A 43 -13.22 0.75 5.62
C ALA A 43 -13.19 1.99 4.72
N LYS A 44 -12.26 2.91 4.98
CA LYS A 44 -12.15 4.24 4.38
C LYS A 44 -11.17 4.28 3.21
N ILE A 45 -10.92 3.14 2.56
CA ILE A 45 -10.10 3.15 1.33
C ILE A 45 -10.88 3.95 0.28
N SER A 46 -10.36 5.14 0.02
CA SER A 46 -10.79 6.07 -1.01
C SER A 46 -9.56 6.66 -1.69
N SER A 47 -9.71 7.10 -2.93
CA SER A 47 -8.68 7.91 -3.57
C SER A 47 -8.70 9.32 -2.97
N PRO A 48 -7.55 9.91 -2.57
CA PRO A 48 -7.46 11.34 -2.26
C PRO A 48 -7.77 12.23 -3.47
N TRP A 49 -7.72 11.64 -4.67
CA TRP A 49 -7.82 12.33 -5.95
C TRP A 49 -9.17 12.05 -6.61
N ASP A 50 -9.99 13.08 -6.74
CA ASP A 50 -11.32 13.07 -7.38
C ASP A 50 -11.26 13.53 -8.86
N GLY A 51 -10.05 13.71 -9.41
CA GLY A 51 -9.80 14.25 -10.76
C GLY A 51 -8.77 13.47 -11.58
N LYS A 52 -8.48 13.95 -12.80
CA LYS A 52 -7.51 13.35 -13.73
C LYS A 52 -6.09 13.55 -13.18
N VAL A 53 -5.44 12.47 -12.75
CA VAL A 53 -4.07 12.51 -12.21
C VAL A 53 -3.12 13.00 -13.31
N PRO A 54 -2.30 14.04 -13.08
CA PRO A 54 -1.34 14.49 -14.08
C PRO A 54 -0.29 13.40 -14.33
N PHE A 55 -0.33 12.82 -15.53
CA PHE A 55 0.66 11.86 -16.00
C PHE A 55 1.86 12.64 -16.55
N LEU A 56 2.83 12.96 -15.68
CA LEU A 56 4.07 13.65 -16.09
C LEU A 56 5.01 12.63 -16.75
N SER A 57 4.70 12.23 -17.98
CA SER A 57 5.49 11.24 -18.73
C SER A 57 6.64 11.82 -19.54
N GLU A 58 6.74 13.15 -19.64
CA GLU A 58 7.72 13.80 -20.51
C GLU A 58 9.01 14.25 -19.80
N VAL A 59 9.11 14.07 -18.48
CA VAL A 59 10.32 14.45 -17.73
C VAL A 59 11.22 13.22 -17.55
N LEU A 60 12.37 13.21 -18.22
CA LEU A 60 13.50 12.32 -17.93
C LEU A 60 14.07 12.66 -16.53
N SER A 61 13.35 12.26 -15.49
CA SER A 61 13.74 12.45 -14.09
C SER A 61 14.16 11.12 -13.47
N PRO A 62 15.21 11.08 -12.63
CA PRO A 62 15.55 9.87 -11.85
C PRO A 62 14.39 9.37 -10.97
N PHE A 63 13.37 10.20 -10.72
CA PHE A 63 12.17 9.85 -9.93
C PHE A 63 10.99 9.31 -10.74
N LYS A 64 11.15 9.09 -12.06
CA LYS A 64 10.06 8.62 -12.93
C LYS A 64 9.40 7.34 -12.40
N SER A 65 10.18 6.37 -11.93
CA SER A 65 9.64 5.12 -11.39
C SER A 65 8.79 5.30 -10.13
N GLU A 66 9.16 6.24 -9.25
CA GLU A 66 8.38 6.53 -8.03
C GLU A 66 7.08 7.25 -8.37
N LEU A 67 7.13 8.18 -9.32
CA LEU A 67 5.96 8.91 -9.79
C LEU A 67 4.96 7.98 -10.51
N GLU A 68 5.45 7.11 -11.38
CA GLU A 68 4.62 6.11 -12.06
C GLU A 68 4.04 5.09 -11.07
N SER A 69 4.80 4.70 -10.04
CA SER A 69 4.29 3.84 -8.96
C SER A 69 3.16 4.52 -8.19
N ASN A 70 3.33 5.79 -7.83
CA ASN A 70 2.28 6.57 -7.16
C ASN A 70 1.04 6.71 -8.05
N HIS A 71 1.22 6.96 -9.35
CA HIS A 71 0.12 7.03 -10.30
C HIS A 71 -0.63 5.69 -10.40
N ALA A 72 0.08 4.57 -10.52
CA ALA A 72 -0.52 3.24 -10.55
C ALA A 72 -1.29 2.94 -9.26
N LEU A 73 -0.76 3.36 -8.10
CA LEU A 73 -1.43 3.23 -6.82
C LEU A 73 -2.72 4.06 -6.76
N ILE A 74 -2.71 5.31 -7.22
CA ILE A 74 -3.93 6.15 -7.26
C ILE A 74 -5.01 5.48 -8.12
N VAL A 75 -4.65 5.04 -9.32
CA VAL A 75 -5.58 4.35 -10.23
C VAL A 75 -6.14 3.08 -9.59
N ALA A 76 -5.30 2.32 -8.87
CA ALA A 76 -5.73 1.15 -8.12
C ALA A 76 -6.72 1.50 -7.02
N LEU A 77 -6.44 2.51 -6.19
CA LEU A 77 -7.33 2.93 -5.10
C LEU A 77 -8.69 3.41 -5.64
N GLN A 78 -8.72 4.14 -6.75
CA GLN A 78 -9.96 4.54 -7.43
C GLN A 78 -10.77 3.32 -7.90
N ALA A 79 -10.12 2.33 -8.51
CA ALA A 79 -10.78 1.10 -8.96
C ALA A 79 -11.31 0.27 -7.78
N ILE A 80 -10.56 0.17 -6.69
CA ILE A 80 -10.97 -0.51 -5.44
C ILE A 80 -12.19 0.17 -4.82
N GLU A 81 -12.21 1.50 -4.80
CA GLU A 81 -13.34 2.28 -4.29
C GLU A 81 -14.58 2.11 -5.18
N ALA A 82 -14.42 2.17 -6.51
CA ALA A 82 -15.50 1.94 -7.45
C ALA A 82 -16.08 0.51 -7.31
N GLY A 83 -15.22 -0.50 -7.20
CA GLY A 83 -15.59 -1.91 -7.00
C GLY A 83 -16.40 -2.15 -5.72
N ARG A 84 -16.04 -1.45 -4.63
CA ARG A 84 -16.81 -1.46 -3.38
C ARG A 84 -18.21 -0.86 -3.54
N LYS A 85 -18.34 0.24 -4.30
CA LYS A 85 -19.62 0.92 -4.51
C LYS A 85 -20.53 0.15 -5.46
N LYS A 86 -19.97 -0.48 -6.50
CA LYS A 86 -20.72 -1.19 -7.56
C LYS A 86 -19.98 -2.46 -7.98
N PRO A 87 -20.45 -3.67 -7.61
CA PRO A 87 -19.80 -4.93 -7.97
C PRO A 87 -19.62 -5.15 -9.48
N THR A 88 -20.52 -4.62 -10.31
CA THR A 88 -20.41 -4.68 -11.78
C THR A 88 -19.16 -3.97 -12.32
N THR A 89 -18.60 -3.02 -11.58
CA THR A 89 -17.38 -2.29 -11.99
C THR A 89 -16.10 -3.13 -11.84
N VAL A 90 -16.13 -4.21 -11.07
CA VAL A 90 -15.00 -5.14 -10.94
C VAL A 90 -14.70 -5.86 -12.28
N GLN A 91 -15.69 -5.93 -13.17
CA GLN A 91 -15.57 -6.48 -14.52
C GLN A 91 -15.28 -5.39 -15.57
N SER A 92 -15.11 -4.13 -15.16
CA SER A 92 -14.90 -3.02 -16.09
C SER A 92 -13.49 -3.00 -16.69
N ALA A 93 -13.36 -2.36 -17.85
CA ALA A 93 -12.06 -2.08 -18.46
C ALA A 93 -11.13 -1.27 -17.55
N GLN A 94 -11.68 -0.36 -16.73
CA GLN A 94 -10.93 0.45 -15.77
C GLN A 94 -10.28 -0.41 -14.68
N TYR A 95 -11.02 -1.42 -14.19
CA TYR A 95 -10.51 -2.35 -13.18
C TYR A 95 -9.37 -3.22 -13.72
N THR A 96 -9.53 -3.71 -14.96
CA THR A 96 -8.50 -4.49 -15.65
C THR A 96 -7.27 -3.63 -15.93
N ASP A 97 -7.46 -2.36 -16.31
CA ASP A 97 -6.37 -1.41 -16.53
C ASP A 97 -5.58 -1.14 -15.24
N ALA A 98 -6.27 -1.00 -14.10
CA ALA A 98 -5.64 -0.83 -12.80
C ALA A 98 -4.74 -2.02 -12.44
N ILE A 99 -5.24 -3.26 -12.57
CA ILE A 99 -4.45 -4.48 -12.32
C ILE A 99 -3.21 -4.51 -13.23
N ARG A 100 -3.39 -4.21 -14.53
CA ARG A 100 -2.29 -4.20 -15.50
C ARG A 100 -1.19 -3.21 -15.13
N ARG A 101 -1.56 -1.98 -14.75
CA ARG A 101 -0.61 -0.94 -14.32
C ARG A 101 0.15 -1.32 -13.07
N VAL A 102 -0.55 -1.86 -12.06
CA VAL A 102 0.09 -2.31 -10.82
C VAL A 102 1.09 -3.43 -11.10
N ARG A 103 0.73 -4.44 -11.90
CA ARG A 103 1.66 -5.51 -12.29
C ARG A 103 2.86 -5.00 -13.07
N GLN A 104 2.63 -4.11 -14.02
CA GLN A 104 3.72 -3.46 -14.77
C GLN A 104 4.68 -2.76 -13.81
N MET A 105 4.16 -2.05 -12.81
CA MET A 105 5.00 -1.34 -11.86
C MET A 105 5.72 -2.24 -10.88
N LEU A 106 5.10 -3.34 -10.45
CA LEU A 106 5.78 -4.36 -9.63
C LEU A 106 6.90 -5.05 -10.40
N SER A 107 6.83 -5.15 -11.73
CA SER A 107 7.94 -5.69 -12.53
C SER A 107 9.17 -4.77 -12.54
N ILE A 108 8.96 -3.47 -12.33
CA ILE A 108 10.01 -2.44 -12.27
C ILE A 108 10.47 -2.19 -10.83
N SER A 109 9.54 -2.20 -9.87
CA SER A 109 9.76 -1.94 -8.45
C SER A 109 9.15 -3.06 -7.59
N PRO A 110 9.80 -4.23 -7.51
CA PRO A 110 9.26 -5.41 -6.83
C PRO A 110 9.23 -5.28 -5.30
N TYR A 111 9.90 -4.27 -4.74
CA TYR A 111 9.96 -4.02 -3.30
C TYR A 111 8.92 -2.99 -2.82
N ASN A 112 7.93 -2.64 -3.65
CA ASN A 112 6.91 -1.66 -3.28
C ASN A 112 5.72 -2.33 -2.54
N PRO A 113 5.60 -2.19 -1.21
CA PRO A 113 4.53 -2.83 -0.43
C PRO A 113 3.15 -2.29 -0.75
N GLU A 114 3.04 -1.00 -1.13
CA GLU A 114 1.76 -0.37 -1.43
C GLU A 114 1.14 -1.00 -2.69
N LEU A 115 1.98 -1.25 -3.71
CA LEU A 115 1.54 -1.87 -4.95
C LEU A 115 1.18 -3.35 -4.76
N TRP A 116 1.92 -4.10 -3.95
CA TRP A 116 1.56 -5.48 -3.60
C TRP A 116 0.21 -5.54 -2.87
N LEU A 117 0.00 -4.66 -1.90
CA LEU A 117 -1.26 -4.61 -1.15
C LEU A 117 -2.44 -4.16 -2.03
N ALA A 118 -2.20 -3.21 -2.94
CA ALA A 118 -3.20 -2.80 -3.94
C ALA A 118 -3.54 -3.96 -4.89
N LEU A 119 -2.56 -4.75 -5.33
CA LEU A 119 -2.79 -5.93 -6.15
C LEU A 119 -3.62 -6.98 -5.41
N ALA A 120 -3.30 -7.26 -4.15
CA ALA A 120 -4.07 -8.19 -3.31
C ALA A 120 -5.54 -7.77 -3.21
N LEU A 121 -5.80 -6.49 -2.90
CA LEU A 121 -7.15 -5.93 -2.85
C LEU A 121 -7.88 -6.01 -4.19
N LEU A 122 -7.21 -5.62 -5.29
CA LEU A 122 -7.80 -5.65 -6.61
C LEU A 122 -8.19 -7.08 -7.02
N GLN A 123 -7.32 -8.04 -6.78
CA GLN A 123 -7.59 -9.43 -7.12
C GLN A 123 -8.67 -10.01 -6.20
N ALA A 124 -8.65 -9.68 -4.91
CA ALA A 124 -9.63 -10.19 -3.95
C ALA A 124 -11.07 -9.74 -4.23
N GLN A 125 -11.30 -8.52 -4.74
CA GLN A 125 -12.67 -8.12 -5.11
C GLN A 125 -13.15 -8.83 -6.39
N ARG A 126 -12.23 -9.24 -7.27
CA ARG A 126 -12.54 -9.94 -8.52
C ARG A 126 -12.80 -11.41 -8.28
N ASP A 127 -11.86 -12.06 -7.61
CA ASP A 127 -11.93 -13.46 -7.20
C ASP A 127 -11.10 -13.62 -5.91
N PRO A 128 -11.75 -13.72 -4.74
CA PRO A 128 -11.08 -13.94 -3.45
C PRO A 128 -10.18 -15.19 -3.40
N HIS A 129 -10.45 -16.18 -4.25
CA HIS A 129 -9.75 -17.46 -4.27
C HIS A 129 -8.63 -17.52 -5.32
N ASP A 130 -8.41 -16.44 -6.08
CA ASP A 130 -7.29 -16.35 -7.01
C ASP A 130 -5.97 -16.49 -6.22
N PRO A 131 -5.08 -17.45 -6.56
CA PRO A 131 -3.79 -17.64 -5.92
C PRO A 131 -2.95 -16.36 -5.82
N ILE A 132 -3.13 -15.45 -6.78
CA ILE A 132 -2.43 -14.16 -6.81
C ILE A 132 -2.79 -13.30 -5.60
N VAL A 133 -3.98 -13.45 -5.00
CA VAL A 133 -4.37 -12.73 -3.78
C VAL A 133 -3.45 -13.13 -2.63
N PHE A 134 -3.20 -14.43 -2.47
CA PHE A 134 -2.34 -14.98 -1.43
C PHE A 134 -0.89 -14.53 -1.63
N GLU A 135 -0.37 -14.68 -2.85
CA GLU A 135 0.99 -14.28 -3.19
C GLU A 135 1.19 -12.78 -2.98
N ALA A 136 0.27 -11.94 -3.48
CA ALA A 136 0.36 -10.50 -3.35
C ALA A 136 0.30 -10.04 -1.89
N LEU A 137 -0.55 -10.66 -1.06
CA LEU A 137 -0.60 -10.35 0.37
C LEU A 137 0.68 -10.78 1.09
N LYS A 138 1.22 -11.98 0.80
CA LYS A 138 2.53 -12.42 1.34
C LYS A 138 3.64 -11.46 0.95
N MET A 139 3.69 -11.03 -0.31
CA MET A 139 4.68 -10.05 -0.75
C MET A 139 4.54 -8.70 -0.04
N ALA A 140 3.31 -8.20 0.17
CA ALA A 140 3.08 -6.99 0.94
C ALA A 140 3.59 -7.10 2.39
N TYR A 141 3.51 -8.31 2.99
CA TYR A 141 4.15 -8.61 4.26
C TYR A 141 5.67 -8.64 4.16
N PHE A 142 6.25 -9.34 3.19
CA PHE A 142 7.71 -9.49 3.08
C PHE A 142 8.44 -8.20 2.73
N THR A 143 7.83 -7.33 1.94
CA THR A 143 8.44 -6.04 1.57
C THR A 143 8.29 -4.97 2.67
N ALA A 144 7.41 -5.18 3.66
CA ALA A 144 7.19 -4.23 4.76
C ALA A 144 6.64 -4.89 6.05
N PRO A 145 7.38 -5.83 6.68
CA PRO A 145 6.83 -6.72 7.70
C PRO A 145 6.29 -6.01 8.95
N ASN A 146 6.93 -4.93 9.39
CA ASN A 146 6.54 -4.18 10.60
C ASN A 146 6.09 -2.75 10.31
N ASP A 147 5.78 -2.42 9.06
CA ASP A 147 5.28 -1.09 8.72
C ASP A 147 3.82 -0.94 9.13
N THR A 148 3.61 -0.19 10.20
CA THR A 148 2.31 0.01 10.84
C THR A 148 1.27 0.68 9.94
N ARG A 149 1.71 1.33 8.85
CA ARG A 149 0.81 1.96 7.88
C ARG A 149 -0.04 0.93 7.11
N PHE A 150 0.47 -0.29 6.92
CA PHE A 150 -0.22 -1.33 6.15
C PHE A 150 -1.04 -2.27 7.01
N VAL A 151 -0.71 -2.38 8.29
CA VAL A 151 -1.34 -3.32 9.24
C VAL A 151 -2.87 -3.29 9.17
N PRO A 152 -3.57 -2.13 9.20
CA PRO A 152 -5.03 -2.11 9.18
C PRO A 152 -5.63 -2.77 7.93
N VAL A 153 -5.02 -2.52 6.77
CA VAL A 153 -5.50 -3.05 5.48
C VAL A 153 -5.10 -4.51 5.30
N ARG A 154 -3.90 -4.92 5.74
CA ARG A 154 -3.50 -6.33 5.71
C ARG A 154 -4.42 -7.20 6.56
N LEU A 155 -4.75 -6.76 7.78
CA LEU A 155 -5.69 -7.47 8.66
C LEU A 155 -7.11 -7.53 8.07
N ASP A 156 -7.57 -6.43 7.46
CA ASP A 156 -8.87 -6.41 6.78
C ASP A 156 -8.94 -7.42 5.64
N VAL A 157 -7.95 -7.41 4.74
CA VAL A 157 -7.90 -8.31 3.58
C VAL A 157 -7.77 -9.76 4.04
N ALA A 158 -6.86 -10.05 4.96
CA ALA A 158 -6.67 -11.40 5.49
C ALA A 158 -7.94 -11.96 6.14
N GLY A 159 -8.60 -11.13 6.97
CA GLY A 159 -9.80 -11.52 7.71
C GLY A 159 -11.06 -11.60 6.86
N ARG A 160 -11.19 -10.76 5.83
CA ARG A 160 -12.42 -10.67 5.02
C ARG A 160 -12.52 -11.74 3.93
N PHE A 161 -11.39 -12.11 3.32
CA PHE A 161 -11.37 -12.98 2.14
C PHE A 161 -10.86 -14.40 2.45
N ASP A 162 -10.99 -14.86 3.69
CA ASP A 162 -10.61 -16.21 4.14
C ASP A 162 -9.13 -16.60 3.89
N LEU A 163 -8.25 -15.63 3.67
CA LEU A 163 -6.83 -15.87 3.38
C LEU A 163 -6.06 -16.45 4.57
N LEU A 164 -6.64 -16.34 5.78
CA LEU A 164 -6.14 -16.98 7.01
C LEU A 164 -6.28 -18.51 7.01
N ALA A 165 -6.80 -19.09 5.92
CA ALA A 165 -6.67 -20.53 5.66
C ALA A 165 -5.23 -20.92 5.34
N ASP A 166 -4.45 -20.02 4.75
CA ASP A 166 -3.01 -20.21 4.52
C ASP A 166 -2.24 -20.00 5.84
N PRO A 167 -1.39 -20.97 6.25
CA PRO A 167 -0.69 -20.91 7.52
C PRO A 167 0.31 -19.75 7.60
N ASP A 168 0.97 -19.40 6.49
CA ASP A 168 1.95 -18.31 6.48
C ASP A 168 1.25 -16.96 6.69
N ILE A 169 0.14 -16.72 5.99
CA ILE A 169 -0.66 -15.49 6.16
C ILE A 169 -1.22 -15.42 7.58
N LYS A 170 -1.65 -16.55 8.14
CA LYS A 170 -2.14 -16.63 9.52
C LYS A 170 -1.06 -16.20 10.54
N ASP A 171 0.17 -16.66 10.37
CA ASP A 171 1.28 -16.29 11.25
C ASP A 171 1.70 -14.83 11.09
N LEU A 172 1.73 -14.33 9.85
CA LEU A 172 1.99 -12.92 9.55
C LEU A 172 0.93 -11.99 10.15
N ALA A 173 -0.35 -12.34 10.03
CA ALA A 173 -1.46 -11.60 10.64
C ALA A 173 -1.41 -11.66 12.18
N ARG A 174 -0.96 -12.79 12.77
CA ARG A 174 -0.79 -12.90 14.23
C ARG A 174 0.31 -11.95 14.71
N ASN A 175 1.39 -11.77 13.95
CA ASN A 175 2.42 -10.77 14.25
C ASN A 175 1.87 -9.34 14.20
N ASP A 176 1.04 -9.00 13.21
CA ASP A 176 0.37 -7.70 13.11
C ASP A 176 -0.50 -7.41 14.36
N ILE A 177 -1.28 -8.40 14.82
CA ILE A 177 -2.10 -8.27 16.04
C ILE A 177 -1.19 -8.09 17.26
N ARG A 178 -0.12 -8.88 17.38
CA ARG A 178 0.83 -8.73 18.49
C ARG A 178 1.49 -7.35 18.49
N LEU A 179 1.86 -6.84 17.33
CA LEU A 179 2.44 -5.50 17.18
C LEU A 179 1.48 -4.42 17.68
N ILE A 180 0.21 -4.46 17.25
CA ILE A 180 -0.82 -3.53 17.73
C ILE A 180 -1.00 -3.64 19.25
N MET A 181 -1.20 -4.86 19.76
CA MET A 181 -1.56 -5.06 21.16
C MET A 181 -0.43 -4.71 22.13
N THR A 182 0.84 -4.86 21.71
CA THR A 182 2.00 -4.70 22.60
C THR A 182 2.79 -3.42 22.37
N ARG A 183 2.84 -2.89 21.15
CA ARG A 183 3.72 -1.75 20.81
C ARG A 183 2.96 -0.55 20.25
N ARG A 184 1.82 -0.76 19.60
CA ARG A 184 1.06 0.29 18.89
C ARG A 184 -0.42 0.27 19.27
N PRO A 185 -0.75 0.42 20.57
CA PRO A 185 -2.12 0.27 21.06
C PRO A 185 -3.10 1.30 20.48
N GLU A 186 -2.61 2.41 19.93
CA GLU A 186 -3.41 3.39 19.20
C GLU A 186 -4.06 2.80 17.92
N LEU A 187 -3.56 1.66 17.42
CA LEU A 187 -4.13 0.94 16.28
C LEU A 187 -5.15 -0.13 16.67
N LYS A 188 -5.46 -0.31 17.98
CA LYS A 188 -6.53 -1.24 18.43
C LYS A 188 -7.86 -1.08 17.70
N PRO A 189 -8.33 0.14 17.33
CA PRO A 189 -9.54 0.32 16.53
C PRO A 189 -9.50 -0.38 15.16
N ALA A 190 -8.32 -0.55 14.56
CA ALA A 190 -8.20 -1.28 13.30
C ALA A 190 -8.51 -2.78 13.45
N ILE A 191 -8.19 -3.39 14.60
CA ILE A 191 -8.56 -4.78 14.89
C ILE A 191 -10.09 -4.90 14.98
N VAL A 192 -10.75 -3.98 15.67
CA VAL A 192 -12.23 -3.94 15.77
C VAL A 192 -12.85 -3.75 14.38
N SER A 193 -12.32 -2.82 13.59
CA SER A 193 -12.77 -2.55 12.22
C SER A 193 -12.64 -3.79 11.32
N ALA A 194 -11.50 -4.49 11.40
CA ALA A 194 -11.28 -5.75 10.67
C ALA A 194 -12.22 -6.86 11.16
N PHE A 195 -12.41 -7.02 12.48
CA PHE A 195 -13.30 -8.03 13.06
C PHE A 195 -14.75 -7.88 12.57
N ARG A 196 -15.25 -6.64 12.49
CA ARG A 196 -16.61 -6.35 12.01
C ARG A 196 -16.84 -6.76 10.56
N ARG A 197 -15.80 -6.71 9.71
CA ARG A 197 -15.87 -7.04 8.27
C ARG A 197 -15.35 -8.42 7.93
N ALA A 198 -14.72 -9.11 8.88
CA ALA A 198 -14.15 -10.43 8.67
C ALA A 198 -15.24 -11.49 8.40
N SER A 199 -14.84 -12.53 7.68
CA SER A 199 -15.61 -13.77 7.58
C SER A 199 -15.73 -14.44 8.96
N ASP A 200 -16.53 -15.49 9.08
CA ASP A 200 -16.63 -16.24 10.34
C ASP A 200 -15.29 -16.83 10.77
N ARG A 201 -14.51 -17.34 9.81
CA ARG A 201 -13.15 -17.83 10.05
C ARG A 201 -12.23 -16.70 10.49
N GLY A 202 -12.29 -15.54 9.84
CA GLY A 202 -11.51 -14.37 10.19
C GLY A 202 -11.84 -13.83 11.59
N LYS A 203 -13.14 -13.79 11.96
CA LYS A 203 -13.59 -13.43 13.31
C LYS A 203 -13.06 -14.38 14.37
N ALA A 204 -13.16 -15.70 14.12
CA ALA A 204 -12.63 -16.70 15.04
C ALA A 204 -11.12 -16.53 15.25
N PHE A 205 -10.36 -16.31 14.18
CA PHE A 205 -8.93 -16.03 14.26
C PHE A 205 -8.61 -14.75 15.03
N LEU A 206 -9.25 -13.62 14.70
CA LEU A 206 -9.00 -12.34 15.35
C LEU A 206 -9.32 -12.40 16.84
N GLN A 207 -10.42 -13.07 17.22
CA GLN A 207 -10.78 -13.30 18.62
C GLN A 207 -9.73 -14.15 19.33
N ASP A 208 -9.32 -15.30 18.76
CA ASP A 208 -8.30 -16.18 19.32
C ASP A 208 -6.97 -15.44 19.54
N ALA A 209 -6.51 -14.73 18.51
CA ALA A 209 -5.26 -13.99 18.56
C ALA A 209 -5.28 -12.89 19.63
N VAL A 210 -6.37 -12.12 19.73
CA VAL A 210 -6.53 -11.11 20.79
C VAL A 210 -6.62 -11.75 22.16
N GLN A 211 -7.43 -12.80 22.32
CA GLN A 211 -7.63 -13.49 23.60
C GLN A 211 -6.32 -14.06 24.15
N SER A 212 -5.42 -14.53 23.29
CA SER A 212 -4.11 -15.03 23.70
C SER A 212 -3.17 -13.96 24.26
N ILE A 213 -3.45 -12.68 24.04
CA ILE A 213 -2.60 -11.54 24.43
C ILE A 213 -3.27 -10.71 25.53
N ASP A 214 -4.53 -10.31 25.33
CA ASP A 214 -5.29 -9.43 26.21
C ASP A 214 -6.78 -9.87 26.20
N PRO A 215 -7.15 -10.83 27.07
CA PRO A 215 -8.53 -11.30 27.20
C PRO A 215 -9.55 -10.19 27.51
N ALA A 216 -9.11 -9.10 28.18
CA ALA A 216 -9.98 -7.99 28.55
C ALA A 216 -10.40 -7.15 27.33
N PHE A 217 -9.69 -7.25 26.20
CA PHE A 217 -10.04 -6.56 24.97
C PHE A 217 -11.09 -7.31 24.13
N VAL A 218 -11.34 -8.61 24.38
CA VAL A 218 -12.28 -9.42 23.60
C VAL A 218 -13.71 -8.83 23.53
N PRO A 219 -14.30 -8.30 24.62
CA PRO A 219 -15.62 -7.66 24.56
C PRO A 219 -15.67 -6.47 23.59
N MET A 220 -14.56 -5.73 23.43
CA MET A 220 -14.48 -4.57 22.53
C MET A 220 -14.52 -4.96 21.05
N LEU A 221 -14.21 -6.22 20.70
CA LEU A 221 -14.36 -6.71 19.33
C LEU A 221 -15.83 -6.86 18.92
N ARG A 222 -16.70 -7.16 19.90
CA ARG A 222 -18.12 -7.50 19.68
C ARG A 222 -19.07 -6.30 19.84
N GLY A 223 -18.62 -5.25 20.53
CA GLY A 223 -19.33 -3.96 20.61
C GLY A 223 -19.18 -3.15 19.33
#